data_AF-S5Z0B0-F1
#
_entry.id   AF-S5Z0B0-F1
#
_cell.length_a   1.000
_cell.length_b   1.000
_cell.length_c   1.000
_cell.angle_alpha   90.00
_cell.angle_beta   90.00
_cell.angle_gamma   90.00
#
_symmetry.space_group_name_H-M   'P 1'
#
loop_
_entity.id
_entity.type
_entity.pdbx_description
1 polymer ?
#
loop_
_entity_poly.entity_id
_entity_poly.type
_entity_poly.pdbx_seq_one_letter_code
_entity_poly.pdbx_strand_id
1 'polypeptide(L)' 'MTEAQRELSPEEASKDAFFGRIAEISQEMIAAHGKDFAMGTLVLAARWIASDRINPAGEASGAMSPH' A
#
# COMPACT_ATOMS: atom_id res chain seq x y z
N MET A 1 25.28 -30.51 -4.68
CA MET A 1 24.75 -29.21 -4.21
C MET A 1 23.97 -28.62 -5.36
N THR A 2 22.68 -28.96 -5.46
CA THR A 2 21.81 -28.50 -6.55
C THR A 2 20.51 -28.07 -5.90
N GLU A 3 20.55 -26.88 -5.30
CA GLU A 3 19.32 -26.19 -4.92
C GLU A 3 18.71 -25.70 -6.23
N ALA A 4 17.68 -26.43 -6.64
CA ALA A 4 16.88 -26.17 -7.81
C ALA A 4 16.51 -24.68 -7.86
N GLN A 5 16.66 -24.13 -9.07
CA GLN A 5 15.99 -22.92 -9.51
C GLN A 5 14.52 -23.03 -9.08
N ARG A 6 14.14 -22.41 -7.95
CA ARG A 6 12.74 -22.15 -7.66
C ARG A 6 12.35 -21.06 -8.64
N GLU A 7 11.79 -21.46 -9.77
CA GLU A 7 10.98 -20.54 -10.56
C GLU A 7 9.95 -19.95 -9.60
N LEU A 8 10.07 -18.64 -9.35
CA LEU A 8 9.12 -17.92 -8.51
C LEU A 8 7.73 -18.19 -9.07
N SER A 9 6.82 -18.66 -8.22
CA SER A 9 5.43 -18.80 -8.60
C SER A 9 4.92 -17.44 -9.12
N PRO A 10 4.00 -17.41 -10.11
CA PRO A 10 3.36 -16.17 -10.54
C PRO A 10 2.82 -15.32 -9.38
N GLU A 11 2.39 -15.97 -8.30
CA GLU A 11 1.96 -15.30 -7.07
C GLU A 11 3.12 -14.62 -6.33
N GLU A 12 4.27 -15.29 -6.22
CA GLU A 12 5.47 -14.75 -5.59
C GLU A 12 6.03 -13.57 -6.38
N ALA A 13 6.08 -13.68 -7.71
CA ALA A 13 6.50 -12.59 -8.59
C ALA A 13 5.57 -11.36 -8.46
N SER A 14 4.26 -11.58 -8.36
CA SER A 14 3.28 -10.52 -8.14
C SER A 14 3.50 -9.81 -6.79
N LYS A 15 3.69 -10.59 -5.71
CA LYS A 15 3.98 -10.03 -4.37
C LYS A 15 5.27 -9.21 -4.37
N ASP A 16 6.33 -9.72 -4.98
CA ASP A 16 7.61 -9.02 -5.09
C ASP A 16 7.49 -7.68 -5.82
N ALA A 17 6.71 -7.64 -6.91
CA ALA A 17 6.43 -6.39 -7.63
C ALA A 17 5.73 -5.33 -6.74
N PHE A 18 4.82 -5.74 -5.86
CA PHE A 18 4.21 -4.82 -4.89
C PHE A 18 5.20 -4.35 -3.84
N PHE A 19 6.08 -5.23 -3.35
CA PHE A 19 7.15 -4.84 -2.43
C PHE A 19 8.08 -3.80 -3.07
N GLY A 20 8.46 -3.99 -4.34
CA GLY A 20 9.26 -3.03 -5.10
C GLY A 20 8.60 -1.66 -5.17
N ARG A 21 7.31 -1.59 -5.55
CA ARG A 21 6.56 -0.32 -5.62
C ARG A 21 6.44 0.37 -4.27
N ILE A 22 6.22 -0.40 -3.18
CA ILE A 22 6.20 0.16 -1.82
C ILE A 22 7.56 0.74 -1.47
N ALA A 23 8.66 0.09 -1.86
CA ALA A 23 10.01 0.60 -1.62
C ALA A 23 10.28 1.90 -2.38
N GLU A 24 9.90 1.97 -3.65
CA GLU A 24 10.06 3.18 -4.49
C GLU A 24 9.32 4.37 -3.89
N ILE A 25 8.03 4.23 -3.59
CA ILE A 25 7.26 5.35 -3.02
C ILE A 25 7.74 5.73 -1.62
N SER A 26 8.26 4.76 -0.85
CA SER A 26 8.89 5.04 0.44
C SER A 26 10.12 5.92 0.27
N GLN A 27 10.96 5.65 -0.73
CA GLN A 27 12.14 6.47 -1.02
C GLN A 27 11.75 7.88 -1.46
N GLU A 28 10.73 8.02 -2.30
CA GLU A 28 10.19 9.33 -2.71
C GLU A 28 9.71 10.15 -1.50
N MET A 29 8.93 9.53 -0.60
CA MET A 29 8.48 10.18 0.64
C MET A 29 9.65 10.58 1.55
N ILE A 30 10.67 9.73 1.67
CA ILE A 30 11.88 10.02 2.45
C ILE A 30 12.62 11.20 1.86
N ALA A 31 12.80 11.24 0.53
CA ALA A 31 13.52 12.31 -0.14
C ALA A 31 12.79 13.66 -0.03
N ALA A 32 11.45 13.67 -0.09
CA ALA A 32 10.65 14.89 -0.03
C ALA A 32 10.40 15.40 1.40
N HIS A 33 10.19 14.50 2.37
CA HIS A 33 9.65 14.85 3.69
C HIS A 33 10.40 14.22 4.88
N GLY A 34 11.38 13.36 4.62
CA GLY A 34 12.17 12.68 5.64
C GLY A 34 11.59 11.34 6.09
N LYS A 35 12.44 10.58 6.80
CA LYS A 35 12.17 9.19 7.19
C LYS A 35 10.99 9.02 8.13
N ASP A 36 10.83 9.93 9.09
CA ASP A 36 9.77 9.84 10.10
C ASP A 36 8.39 10.02 9.48
N PHE A 37 8.26 10.92 8.50
CA PHE A 37 7.03 11.12 7.73
C PHE A 37 6.65 9.87 6.93
N ALA A 38 7.60 9.33 6.16
CA ALA A 38 7.37 8.14 5.34
C ALA A 38 6.93 6.94 6.20
N MET A 39 7.63 6.70 7.31
CA MET A 39 7.32 5.63 8.24
C MET A 39 5.94 5.81 8.89
N GLY A 40 5.62 7.02 9.36
CA GLY A 40 4.30 7.32 9.94
C GLY A 40 3.16 7.08 8.95
N THR A 41 3.34 7.47 7.69
CA THR A 41 2.34 7.28 6.62
C THR A 41 2.10 5.80 6.34
N LEU A 42 3.15 4.99 6.20
CA LEU A 42 3.02 3.56 5.95
C LEU A 42 2.39 2.81 7.13
N VAL A 43 2.73 3.18 8.37
CA VAL A 43 2.09 2.62 9.57
C VAL A 43 0.60 2.97 9.60
N LEU A 44 0.23 4.19 9.23
CA LEU A 44 -1.17 4.60 9.15
C LEU A 44 -1.92 3.81 8.07
N ALA A 45 -1.32 3.63 6.89
CA ALA A 45 -1.88 2.81 5.82
C ALA A 45 -2.11 1.36 6.27
N ALA A 46 -1.12 0.75 6.93
CA ALA A 46 -1.24 -0.60 7.48
C ALA A 46 -2.37 -0.71 8.52
N ARG A 47 -2.49 0.29 9.42
CA ARG A 47 -3.59 0.35 10.39
C ARG A 47 -4.95 0.47 9.70
N TRP A 48 -5.06 1.28 8.66
CA TRP A 48 -6.31 1.42 7.90
C TRP A 48 -6.74 0.09 7.29
N ILE A 49 -5.80 -0.66 6.67
CA ILE A 49 -6.04 -2.01 6.13
C ILE A 49 -6.50 -2.95 7.24
N ALA A 50 -5.81 -2.96 8.39
CA ALA A 50 -6.13 -3.85 9.52
C ALA A 50 -7.43 -3.49 10.25
N SER A 51 -7.97 -2.28 10.05
CA SER A 51 -9.17 -1.80 10.75
C SER A 51 -10.48 -2.23 10.07
N ASP A 52 -10.46 -3.08 9.04
CA ASP A 52 -11.63 -3.54 8.27
C ASP A 52 -12.55 -2.41 7.77
N ARG A 53 -12.03 -1.18 7.61
CA ARG A 53 -12.76 -0.07 6.95
C ARG A 53 -12.80 -0.22 5.43
N ILE A 54 -12.89 -1.46 4.95
CA ILE A 54 -13.34 -1.75 3.61
C ILE A 54 -14.87 -1.59 3.66
N ASN A 55 -15.33 -0.34 3.56
CA ASN A 55 -16.66 -0.10 3.03
C ASN A 55 -16.50 -0.07 1.50
N PRO A 56 -16.83 -1.15 0.75
CA PRO A 56 -16.81 -1.08 -0.70
C PRO A 56 -18.00 -0.21 -1.12
N ALA A 57 -17.75 1.08 -1.32
CA ALA A 57 -18.70 2.10 -1.76
C ALA A 57 -19.93 2.33 -0.83
N GLY A 58 -19.96 3.48 -0.19
CA GLY A 58 -21.12 4.00 0.52
C GLY A 58 -21.09 5.52 0.59
N GLU A 59 -21.62 6.14 -0.47
CA GLU A 59 -22.23 7.48 -0.47
C GLU A 59 -21.30 8.71 -0.37
N ALA A 60 -20.90 9.18 -1.55
CA ALA A 60 -21.11 10.60 -1.86
C ALA A 60 -22.64 10.85 -1.96
N SER A 61 -23.31 10.98 -0.83
CA SER A 61 -24.68 11.48 -0.76
C SER A 61 -24.77 12.49 0.37
N GLY A 62 -24.95 13.77 0.01
CA GLY A 62 -25.24 14.82 0.97
C GLY A 62 -24.50 16.13 0.76
N ALA A 63 -24.73 16.82 -0.36
CA ALA A 63 -24.88 18.28 -0.39
C ALA A 63 -25.27 18.76 -1.80
N MET A 64 -26.47 18.40 -2.25
CA MET A 64 -27.22 19.26 -3.18
C MET A 64 -28.70 19.13 -2.85
N SER A 65 -29.12 19.84 -1.80
CA SER A 65 -30.54 20.16 -1.60
C SER A 65 -30.77 21.56 -2.16
N PRO A 66 -31.54 21.71 -3.26
CA PRO A 66 -32.15 22.99 -3.58
C PRO A 66 -33.36 23.19 -2.67
N HIS A 67 -33.45 24.37 -2.06
CA HIS A 67 -34.69 24.88 -1.49
C HIS A 67 -35.03 26.20 -2.17
#